data_AF-A0A954W4B3-F1
#
_entry.id   AF-A0A954W4B3-F1
#
_cell.length_a   1.000
_cell.length_b   1.000
_cell.length_c   1.000
_cell.angle_alpha   90.00
_cell.angle_beta   90.00
_cell.angle_gamma   90.00
#
_symmetry.space_group_name_H-M   'P 1'
#
loop_
_entity.id
_entity.type
_entity.pdbx_description
1 polymer ?
#
loop_
_entity_poly.entity_id
_entity_poly.type
_entity_poly.pdbx_seq_one_letter_code
_entity_poly.pdbx_strand_id
1 'polypeptide(L)'
;FERTVLSGDAPYDRFKDGDQDALSEAAQRGMKLFFGKANCSACHAPPLFTDGGFHNIGVGIDKSEPDVGRYAITELLGDRGSFRTPPLRDIARTAPYMHDGSLATLEDVVEFYNKGGVANPQLDEEIFPLKLSDEQKADLLAFLKEGLASSNYPNIKPPKLPE
;
A
#
# COMPACT_ATOMS: atom_id res chain seq x y z
N PHE A 1 -8.70 10.41 20.96
CA PHE A 1 -7.25 10.29 20.74
C PHE A 1 -6.94 10.02 19.27
N GLU A 2 -7.34 8.90 18.69
CA GLU A 2 -6.95 8.51 17.30
C GLU A 2 -7.23 9.59 16.23
N ARG A 3 -8.33 10.34 16.36
CA ARG A 3 -8.68 11.47 15.47
C ARG A 3 -7.69 12.65 15.50
N THR A 4 -6.74 12.68 16.43
CA THR A 4 -5.71 13.73 16.54
C THR A 4 -4.34 13.26 16.04
N VAL A 5 -4.20 11.99 15.67
CA VAL A 5 -2.95 11.39 15.18
C VAL A 5 -3.02 11.37 13.65
N LEU A 6 -2.67 12.50 13.04
CA LEU A 6 -2.79 12.69 11.60
C LEU A 6 -1.42 12.70 10.94
N SER A 7 -1.31 11.98 9.82
CA SER A 7 -0.20 12.05 8.89
C SER A 7 -0.60 12.91 7.70
N GLY A 8 0.12 14.02 7.48
CA GLY A 8 -0.12 14.97 6.39
C GLY A 8 1.16 15.72 6.00
N ASP A 9 1.08 16.63 5.03
CA ASP A 9 2.26 17.37 4.51
C ASP A 9 3.37 16.41 4.02
N ALA A 10 2.95 15.37 3.31
CA ALA A 10 3.87 14.52 2.57
C ALA A 10 4.33 15.24 1.30
N PRO A 11 5.52 14.93 0.75
CA PRO A 11 5.99 15.50 -0.51
C PRO A 11 4.99 15.41 -1.67
N TYR A 12 4.19 14.33 -1.75
CA TYR A 12 3.09 14.23 -2.71
C TYR A 12 2.04 15.34 -2.55
N ASP A 13 1.69 15.72 -1.32
CA ASP A 13 0.68 16.75 -1.06
C ASP A 13 1.18 18.10 -1.59
N ARG A 14 2.41 18.48 -1.23
CA ARG A 14 3.05 19.71 -1.71
C ARG A 14 3.20 19.73 -3.23
N PHE A 15 3.57 18.60 -3.82
CA PHE A 15 3.64 18.45 -5.27
C PHE A 15 2.29 18.68 -5.96
N LYS A 16 1.20 18.16 -5.38
CA LYS A 16 -0.16 18.41 -5.87
C LYS A 16 -0.62 19.85 -5.69
N ASP A 17 -0.11 20.54 -4.67
CA ASP A 17 -0.37 21.96 -4.42
C ASP A 17 0.50 22.90 -5.27
N GLY A 18 1.37 22.36 -6.13
CA GLY A 18 2.11 23.11 -7.15
C GLY A 18 3.62 23.15 -6.94
N ASP A 19 4.14 22.69 -5.81
CA ASP A 19 5.58 22.61 -5.54
C ASP A 19 6.22 21.45 -6.31
N GLN A 20 6.65 21.71 -7.55
CA GLN A 20 7.23 20.69 -8.42
C GLN A 20 8.54 20.11 -7.89
N ASP A 21 9.22 20.82 -6.98
CA ASP A 21 10.48 20.40 -6.40
C ASP A 21 10.28 19.55 -5.13
N ALA A 22 9.04 19.40 -4.65
CA ALA A 22 8.73 18.57 -3.49
C ALA A 22 9.07 17.09 -3.71
N LEU A 23 8.96 16.59 -4.95
CA LEU A 23 9.29 15.21 -5.30
C LEU A 23 10.57 15.16 -6.13
N SER A 24 11.47 14.22 -5.79
CA SER A 24 12.61 13.88 -6.63
C SER A 24 12.16 13.41 -8.01
N GLU A 25 13.00 13.54 -9.04
CA GLU A 25 12.65 13.09 -10.39
C GLU A 25 12.29 11.60 -10.43
N ALA A 26 12.98 10.78 -9.63
CA ALA A 26 12.67 9.35 -9.47
C ALA A 26 11.28 9.14 -8.86
N ALA A 27 10.94 9.85 -7.78
CA ALA A 27 9.62 9.79 -7.17
C ALA A 27 8.52 10.30 -8.11
N GLN A 28 8.80 11.29 -8.98
CA GLN A 28 7.85 11.73 -9.99
C GLN A 28 7.60 10.66 -11.07
N ARG A 29 8.65 9.95 -11.53
CA ARG A 29 8.50 8.80 -12.44
C ARG A 29 7.75 7.65 -11.77
N GLY A 30 8.06 7.37 -10.50
CA GLY A 30 7.37 6.39 -9.67
C GLY A 30 5.89 6.70 -9.50
N MET A 31 5.55 7.96 -9.25
CA MET A 31 4.18 8.44 -9.17
C MET A 31 3.44 8.18 -10.49
N LYS A 32 4.07 8.47 -11.65
CA LYS A 32 3.45 8.17 -12.96
C LYS A 32 3.21 6.68 -13.17
N LEU A 33 4.08 5.81 -12.67
CA LEU A 33 3.86 4.36 -12.69
C LEU A 33 2.68 3.98 -11.79
N PHE A 34 2.64 4.50 -10.56
CA PHE A 34 1.61 4.24 -9.55
C PHE A 34 0.20 4.56 -10.07
N PHE A 35 0.04 5.72 -10.70
CA PHE A 35 -1.24 6.18 -11.29
C PHE A 35 -1.46 5.72 -12.73
N GLY A 36 -0.58 4.87 -13.27
CA GLY A 36 -0.58 4.48 -14.67
C GLY A 36 -0.32 2.99 -14.82
N LYS A 37 0.78 2.63 -15.49
CA LYS A 37 1.11 1.26 -15.88
C LYS A 37 1.07 0.25 -14.72
N ALA A 38 1.52 0.64 -13.52
CA ALA A 38 1.56 -0.26 -12.37
C ALA A 38 0.19 -0.43 -11.69
N ASN A 39 -0.80 0.37 -12.09
CA ASN A 39 -2.21 0.29 -11.69
C ASN A 39 -2.47 0.33 -10.17
N CYS A 40 -1.51 0.78 -9.37
CA CYS A 40 -1.60 0.76 -7.91
C CYS A 40 -2.78 1.63 -7.41
N SER A 41 -3.07 2.73 -8.09
CA SER A 41 -4.15 3.65 -7.74
C SER A 41 -5.56 3.10 -7.97
N ALA A 42 -5.72 1.95 -8.63
CA ALA A 42 -7.02 1.30 -8.79
C ALA A 42 -7.65 0.97 -7.43
N CYS A 43 -6.82 0.51 -6.48
CA CYS A 43 -7.23 0.25 -5.10
C CYS A 43 -6.69 1.34 -4.14
N HIS A 44 -5.48 1.85 -4.36
CA HIS A 44 -4.84 2.81 -3.46
C HIS A 44 -5.11 4.27 -3.87
N ALA A 45 -6.37 4.69 -3.82
CA ALA A 45 -6.80 6.01 -4.25
C ALA A 45 -6.48 7.13 -3.21
N PRO A 46 -6.00 8.32 -3.63
CA PRO A 46 -5.86 9.49 -2.75
C PRO A 46 -7.20 9.92 -2.12
N PRO A 47 -7.20 10.63 -0.98
CA PRO A 47 -6.05 11.23 -0.31
C PRO A 47 -5.34 10.30 0.68
N LEU A 48 -5.94 9.18 1.09
CA LEU A 48 -5.35 8.24 2.05
C LEU A 48 -4.62 7.07 1.38
N PHE A 49 -4.67 6.99 0.04
CA PHE A 49 -4.12 5.89 -0.74
C PHE A 49 -4.77 4.55 -0.38
N THR A 50 -6.09 4.57 -0.33
CA THR A 50 -6.97 3.42 -0.09
C THR A 50 -8.36 3.79 -0.57
N ASP A 51 -9.05 2.85 -1.20
CA ASP A 51 -10.47 2.92 -1.53
C ASP A 51 -11.36 2.42 -0.38
N GLY A 52 -10.76 1.83 0.66
CA GLY A 52 -11.46 1.15 1.75
C GLY A 52 -12.15 -0.16 1.34
N GLY A 53 -11.94 -0.60 0.10
CA GLY A 53 -12.45 -1.83 -0.49
C GLY A 53 -11.71 -3.06 0.02
N PHE A 54 -12.08 -4.23 -0.50
CA PHE A 54 -11.51 -5.52 -0.12
C PHE A 54 -11.13 -6.30 -1.37
N HIS A 55 -9.87 -6.71 -1.44
CA HIS A 55 -9.30 -7.35 -2.63
C HIS A 55 -8.49 -8.57 -2.23
N ASN A 56 -8.54 -9.59 -3.07
CA ASN A 56 -7.71 -10.78 -2.93
C ASN A 56 -6.51 -10.64 -3.86
N ILE A 57 -5.33 -10.52 -3.26
CA ILE A 57 -4.04 -10.48 -3.96
C ILE A 57 -3.29 -11.81 -3.87
N GLY A 58 -3.87 -12.81 -3.19
CA GLY A 58 -3.36 -14.17 -3.04
C GLY A 58 -2.37 -14.40 -1.88
N VAL A 59 -2.06 -13.40 -1.06
CA VAL A 59 -1.15 -13.59 0.10
C VAL A 59 -1.70 -14.68 1.03
N GLY A 60 -0.91 -15.72 1.28
CA GLY A 60 -1.20 -16.77 2.25
C GLY A 60 -2.30 -17.76 1.86
N ILE A 61 -2.86 -17.66 0.65
CA ILE A 61 -3.96 -18.53 0.19
C ILE A 61 -3.51 -19.99 -0.08
N ASP A 62 -2.22 -20.19 -0.28
CA ASP A 62 -1.56 -21.47 -0.56
C ASP A 62 -1.17 -22.25 0.70
N LYS A 63 -1.34 -21.65 1.90
CA LYS A 63 -1.11 -22.32 3.19
C LYS A 63 -2.15 -23.43 3.41
N SER A 64 -1.83 -24.39 4.29
CA SER A 64 -2.73 -25.51 4.62
C SER A 64 -4.03 -25.03 5.27
N GLU A 65 -3.96 -23.99 6.09
CA GLU A 65 -5.07 -23.34 6.77
C GLU A 65 -5.02 -21.83 6.47
N PRO A 66 -5.47 -21.40 5.28
CA PRO A 66 -5.36 -20.00 4.87
C PRO A 66 -6.37 -19.14 5.63
N ASP A 67 -5.98 -17.92 5.99
CA ASP A 67 -6.92 -16.91 6.47
C ASP A 67 -7.89 -16.55 5.34
N VAL A 68 -9.18 -16.75 5.58
CA VAL A 68 -10.24 -16.53 4.60
C VAL A 68 -10.62 -15.06 4.47
N GLY A 69 -10.11 -14.18 5.33
CA GLY A 69 -10.31 -12.74 5.29
C GLY A 69 -11.79 -12.37 5.42
N ARG A 70 -12.26 -11.47 4.56
CA ARG A 70 -13.64 -10.93 4.61
C ARG A 70 -14.73 -12.00 4.55
N TYR A 71 -14.48 -13.13 3.90
CA TYR A 71 -15.41 -14.27 3.87
C TYR A 71 -15.85 -14.73 5.27
N ALA A 72 -15.00 -14.63 6.29
CA ALA A 72 -15.36 -14.99 7.66
C ALA A 72 -16.54 -14.18 8.22
N ILE A 73 -16.85 -13.03 7.61
CA ILE A 73 -17.93 -12.13 8.00
C ILE A 73 -19.10 -12.20 7.02
N THR A 74 -18.83 -12.29 5.72
CA THR A 74 -19.86 -12.18 4.68
C THR A 74 -20.41 -13.53 4.21
N GLU A 75 -19.64 -14.61 4.35
CA GLU A 75 -19.91 -15.95 3.81
C GLU A 75 -20.11 -15.98 2.28
N LEU A 76 -19.76 -14.90 1.57
CA LEU A 76 -19.83 -14.83 0.12
C LEU A 76 -18.53 -15.34 -0.48
N LEU A 77 -18.59 -16.41 -1.28
CA LEU A 77 -17.40 -17.06 -1.84
C LEU A 77 -16.45 -16.07 -2.57
N GLY A 78 -16.98 -15.03 -3.20
CA GLY A 78 -16.19 -13.99 -3.87
C GLY A 78 -15.32 -13.13 -2.93
N ASP A 79 -15.64 -13.08 -1.63
CA ASP A 79 -14.84 -12.36 -0.62
C ASP A 79 -13.73 -13.23 0.00
N ARG A 80 -13.59 -14.50 -0.43
CA ARG A 80 -12.61 -15.43 0.14
C ARG A 80 -11.18 -14.98 -0.19
N GLY A 81 -10.38 -14.80 0.85
CA GLY A 81 -8.99 -14.33 0.76
C GLY A 81 -8.89 -12.82 0.51
N SER A 82 -10.00 -12.08 0.54
CA SER A 82 -10.01 -10.64 0.35
C SER A 82 -9.77 -9.91 1.66
N PHE A 83 -8.85 -8.94 1.63
CA PHE A 83 -8.50 -8.09 2.76
C PHE A 83 -8.69 -6.64 2.41
N ARG A 84 -8.95 -5.81 3.42
CA ARG A 84 -9.16 -4.39 3.22
C ARG A 84 -7.90 -3.74 2.65
N THR A 85 -8.03 -2.91 1.61
CA THR A 85 -6.93 -2.08 1.10
C THR A 85 -6.41 -1.16 2.21
N PRO A 86 -5.17 -1.35 2.73
CA PRO A 86 -4.65 -0.46 3.75
C PRO A 86 -4.27 0.91 3.16
N PRO A 87 -4.37 2.01 3.92
CA PRO A 87 -3.80 3.29 3.50
C PRO A 87 -2.28 3.17 3.35
N LEU A 88 -1.69 3.90 2.40
CA LEU A 88 -0.24 3.88 2.15
C LEU A 88 0.52 5.11 2.68
N ARG A 89 -0.15 6.01 3.42
CA ARG A 89 0.53 7.12 4.10
C ARG A 89 1.55 6.56 5.09
N ASP A 90 2.78 7.07 5.03
CA ASP A 90 3.93 6.61 5.84
C ASP A 90 4.28 5.12 5.71
N ILE A 91 3.91 4.46 4.60
CA ILE A 91 4.09 3.02 4.41
C ILE A 91 5.53 2.54 4.65
N ALA A 92 6.54 3.36 4.34
CA ALA A 92 7.94 3.02 4.57
C ALA A 92 8.34 2.85 6.06
N ARG A 93 7.45 3.17 7.01
CA ARG A 93 7.70 3.10 8.46
C ARG A 93 7.01 1.91 9.13
N THR A 94 6.26 1.10 8.39
CA THR A 94 5.31 0.13 8.96
C THR A 94 5.64 -1.31 8.60
N ALA A 95 6.89 -1.62 8.28
CA ALA A 95 7.32 -3.00 8.08
C ALA A 95 7.05 -3.86 9.34
N PRO A 96 6.78 -5.16 9.20
CA PRO A 96 6.62 -5.92 7.94
C PRO A 96 5.27 -5.65 7.25
N TYR A 97 5.11 -6.15 6.03
CA TYR A 97 3.99 -5.85 5.14
C TYR A 97 3.07 -7.05 4.92
N MET A 98 1.90 -6.77 4.32
CA MET A 98 0.75 -7.66 4.15
C MET A 98 0.01 -7.96 5.46
N HIS A 99 -1.17 -8.59 5.36
CA HIS A 99 -2.01 -8.88 6.53
C HIS A 99 -1.35 -9.89 7.49
N ASP A 100 -0.46 -10.73 6.99
CA ASP A 100 0.23 -11.78 7.74
C ASP A 100 1.70 -11.45 8.05
N GLY A 101 2.17 -10.26 7.69
CA GLY A 101 3.56 -9.83 7.92
C GLY A 101 4.59 -10.62 7.13
N SER A 102 4.21 -11.33 6.06
CA SER A 102 5.09 -12.24 5.31
C SER A 102 6.21 -11.55 4.52
N LEU A 103 6.04 -10.27 4.16
CA LEU A 103 7.02 -9.53 3.38
C LEU A 103 7.78 -8.53 4.24
N ALA A 104 9.12 -8.60 4.23
CA ALA A 104 9.95 -7.80 5.13
C ALA A 104 10.15 -6.36 4.64
N THR A 105 10.18 -6.16 3.32
CA THR A 105 10.57 -4.89 2.69
C THR A 105 9.55 -4.41 1.65
N LEU A 106 9.55 -3.11 1.33
CA LEU A 106 8.74 -2.58 0.23
C LEU A 106 9.20 -3.13 -1.11
N GLU A 107 10.48 -3.45 -1.24
CA GLU A 107 11.06 -4.13 -2.39
C GLU A 107 10.37 -5.48 -2.63
N ASP A 108 10.19 -6.28 -1.57
CA ASP A 108 9.47 -7.56 -1.65
C ASP A 108 8.01 -7.34 -2.05
N VAL A 109 7.36 -6.29 -1.54
CA VAL A 109 5.98 -5.92 -1.91
C VAL A 109 5.89 -5.56 -3.39
N VAL A 110 6.77 -4.69 -3.89
CA VAL A 110 6.77 -4.29 -5.29
C VAL A 110 7.06 -5.48 -6.19
N GLU A 111 7.98 -6.36 -5.81
CA GLU A 111 8.28 -7.58 -6.57
C GLU A 111 7.11 -8.58 -6.55
N PHE A 112 6.38 -8.70 -5.44
CA PHE A 112 5.16 -9.50 -5.33
C PHE A 112 4.10 -9.05 -6.35
N TYR A 113 3.81 -7.75 -6.40
CA TYR A 113 2.87 -7.20 -7.39
C TYR A 113 3.41 -7.30 -8.81
N ASN A 114 4.73 -7.11 -9.02
CA ASN A 114 5.34 -7.24 -10.34
C ASN A 114 5.15 -8.64 -10.94
N LYS A 115 5.07 -9.68 -10.09
CA LYS A 115 4.76 -11.07 -10.46
C LYS A 115 3.26 -11.36 -10.64
N GLY A 116 2.38 -10.44 -10.25
CA GLY A 116 0.93 -10.61 -10.32
C GLY A 116 0.33 -11.36 -9.13
N GLY A 117 0.92 -11.25 -7.94
CA GLY A 117 0.42 -11.90 -6.73
C GLY A 117 0.45 -13.42 -6.78
N VAL A 118 -0.46 -14.10 -6.05
CA VAL A 118 -0.58 -15.56 -6.04
C VAL A 118 -1.92 -15.98 -6.65
N ALA A 119 -1.83 -16.63 -7.80
CA ALA A 119 -3.00 -17.05 -8.57
C ALA A 119 -3.94 -17.95 -7.76
N ASN A 120 -5.22 -17.60 -7.75
CA ASN A 120 -6.30 -18.36 -7.14
C ASN A 120 -7.65 -17.99 -7.79
N PRO A 121 -8.73 -18.79 -7.63
CA PRO A 121 -10.00 -18.53 -8.31
C PRO A 121 -10.71 -17.23 -7.92
N GLN A 122 -10.34 -16.61 -6.80
CA GLN A 122 -10.89 -15.35 -6.29
C GLN A 122 -9.91 -14.18 -6.44
N LEU A 123 -8.78 -14.37 -7.13
CA LEU A 123 -7.81 -13.29 -7.33
C LEU A 123 -8.49 -12.10 -8.02
N ASP A 124 -8.24 -10.91 -7.50
CA ASP A 124 -8.79 -9.68 -8.05
C ASP A 124 -8.28 -9.44 -9.49
N GLU A 125 -9.18 -9.00 -10.38
CA GLU A 125 -8.88 -8.81 -11.81
C GLU A 125 -7.84 -7.73 -12.07
N GLU A 126 -7.68 -6.78 -11.14
CA GLU A 126 -6.67 -5.72 -11.20
C GLU A 126 -5.26 -6.22 -10.83
N ILE A 127 -5.13 -7.49 -10.44
CA ILE A 127 -3.85 -8.12 -10.08
C ILE A 127 -3.31 -8.96 -11.24
N PHE A 128 -2.28 -8.42 -11.89
CA PHE A 128 -1.62 -9.05 -13.03
C PHE A 128 -0.11 -8.74 -13.04
N PRO A 129 0.72 -9.54 -13.75
CA PRO A 129 2.14 -9.25 -13.85
C PRO A 129 2.41 -7.89 -14.51
N LEU A 130 3.01 -6.97 -13.74
CA LEU A 130 3.21 -5.58 -14.17
C LEU A 130 4.35 -5.42 -15.18
N LYS A 131 5.30 -6.37 -15.22
CA LYS A 131 6.48 -6.36 -16.09
C LYS A 131 7.23 -5.02 -16.01
N LEU A 132 7.48 -4.56 -14.79
CA LEU A 132 8.32 -3.41 -14.49
C LEU A 132 9.78 -3.81 -14.63
N SER A 133 10.59 -2.95 -15.24
CA SER A 133 12.05 -3.05 -15.20
C SER A 133 12.57 -2.75 -13.78
N ASP A 134 13.84 -3.06 -13.51
CA ASP A 134 14.46 -2.74 -12.22
C ASP A 134 14.47 -1.24 -11.94
N GLU A 135 14.68 -0.41 -12.97
CA GLU A 135 14.57 1.04 -12.86
C GLU A 135 13.13 1.48 -12.52
N GLN A 136 12.12 0.90 -13.17
CA GLN A 136 10.72 1.22 -12.88
C GLN A 136 10.33 0.82 -11.45
N LYS A 137 10.83 -0.33 -10.96
CA LYS A 137 10.63 -0.75 -9.57
C LYS A 137 11.31 0.23 -8.61
N ALA A 138 12.53 0.65 -8.89
CA ALA A 138 13.26 1.63 -8.07
C ALA A 138 12.55 2.98 -8.02
N ASP A 139 12.05 3.48 -9.15
CA ASP A 139 11.27 4.71 -9.23
C ASP A 139 9.97 4.60 -8.40
N LEU A 140 9.23 3.49 -8.53
CA LEU A 140 8.02 3.25 -7.73
C LEU A 140 8.32 3.23 -6.23
N LEU A 141 9.42 2.58 -5.83
CA LEU A 141 9.89 2.58 -4.44
C LEU A 141 10.24 3.97 -3.95
N ALA A 142 10.89 4.80 -4.78
CA ALA A 142 11.17 6.20 -4.43
C ALA A 142 9.88 6.96 -4.15
N PHE A 143 8.84 6.78 -4.96
CA PHE A 143 7.53 7.39 -4.69
C PHE A 143 6.90 6.92 -3.37
N LEU A 144 6.91 5.61 -3.08
CA LEU A 144 6.34 5.07 -1.85
C LEU A 144 7.09 5.54 -0.59
N LYS A 145 8.42 5.63 -0.67
CA LYS A 145 9.29 5.97 0.47
C LYS A 145 9.38 7.48 0.71
N GLU A 146 9.51 8.26 -0.34
CA GLU A 146 9.70 9.71 -0.26
C GLU A 146 8.35 10.42 -0.38
N GLY A 147 7.57 10.07 -1.39
CA GLY A 147 6.35 10.78 -1.75
C GLY A 147 5.24 10.70 -0.72
N LEU A 148 5.12 9.57 -0.02
CA LEU A 148 4.04 9.29 0.93
C LEU A 148 4.45 9.43 2.40
N ALA A 149 5.73 9.75 2.67
CA ALA A 149 6.21 9.96 4.02
C ALA A 149 5.85 11.37 4.51
N SER A 150 5.13 11.46 5.61
CA SER A 150 4.81 12.75 6.22
C SER A 150 6.07 13.45 6.73
N SER A 151 6.17 14.74 6.45
CA SER A 151 7.23 15.61 7.01
C SER A 151 7.10 15.74 8.54
N ASN A 152 5.89 15.56 9.08
CA ASN A 152 5.59 15.63 10.50
C ASN A 152 4.88 14.37 10.98
N TYR A 153 5.59 13.25 10.96
CA TYR A 153 5.06 11.98 11.45
C TYR A 153 4.57 12.11 12.91
N PRO A 154 3.32 11.71 13.23
CA PRO A 154 2.71 12.00 14.52
C PRO A 154 3.27 11.07 15.62
N ASN A 155 4.43 11.41 16.15
CA ASN A 155 5.04 10.70 17.27
C ASN A 155 4.42 11.16 18.59
N ILE A 156 3.34 10.48 19.01
CA ILE A 156 2.62 10.84 20.23
C ILE A 156 3.27 10.21 21.46
N LYS A 157 3.64 11.04 22.43
CA LYS A 157 4.09 10.57 23.75
C LYS A 157 2.90 9.99 24.54
N PRO A 158 3.06 8.83 25.18
CA PRO A 158 2.04 8.28 26.07
C PRO A 158 1.66 9.27 27.18
N PRO A 159 0.38 9.42 27.53
CA PRO A 159 -0.03 10.26 28.65
C PRO A 159 0.40 9.65 29.99
N LYS A 160 0.58 10.49 31.01
CA LYS A 160 0.71 9.99 32.39
C LYS A 160 -0.65 9.41 32.82
N LEU A 161 -0.68 8.14 33.17
CA LEU A 161 -1.89 7.49 33.70
C LEU A 161 -2.17 7.96 35.14
N PRO A 162 -3.44 8.01 35.56
CA PRO A 162 -3.79 8.20 36.97
C PRO A 162 -3.19 7.07 37.82
N GLU A 163 -2.86 7.38 39.08
CA GLU A 163 -2.49 6.38 40.11
C GLU A 163 -3.70 5.58 40.57
#